data_AF-A0A7G8QCY0-F1
#
_entry.id   AF-A0A7G8QCY0-F1
#
_cell.length_a   1.000
_cell.length_b   1.000
_cell.length_c   1.000
_cell.angle_alpha   90.00
_cell.angle_beta   90.00
_cell.angle_gamma   90.00
#
_symmetry.space_group_name_H-M   'P 1'
#
loop_
_entity.id
_entity.type
_entity.pdbx_description
1 polymer ?
#
loop_
_entity_poly.entity_id
_entity_poly.type
_entity_poly.pdbx_seq_one_letter_code
_entity_poly.pdbx_strand_id
1 'polypeptide(L)'
;MTRVQKLNPFVAIHLVRKLEKLNRKTKTEKEKEIILTWSRASTIIPIMVGHTLAIHNGKEHIPIYITMRMLGYKLGEFAPTRNYQEYEKTDDKSSRKKDDKSRRKKDDKSRGKQDEKFRGKQEKFRGKQDDKFRGKQEKFRGKKDDKSRGKKDDKSRR
;
A
#
# COMPACT_ATOMS: atom_id res chain seq x y z
N MET A 1 35.30 0.30 12.65
CA MET A 1 36.33 0.13 11.59
C MET A 1 37.28 1.32 11.65
N THR A 2 38.55 1.09 11.96
CA THR A 2 39.59 2.12 12.01
C THR A 2 40.46 2.03 10.77
N ARG A 3 40.62 3.14 10.05
CA ARG A 3 41.59 3.24 8.95
C ARG A 3 42.98 3.55 9.53
N VAL A 4 44.02 3.12 8.82
CA VAL A 4 45.41 3.38 9.20
C VAL A 4 45.67 4.88 9.22
N GLN A 5 45.98 5.43 10.40
CA GLN A 5 46.19 6.87 10.65
C GLN A 5 47.60 7.36 10.30
N LYS A 6 48.54 6.45 9.97
CA LYS A 6 49.95 6.77 9.70
C LYS A 6 50.21 7.34 8.30
N LEU A 7 49.23 7.33 7.40
CA LEU A 7 49.36 7.87 6.04
C LEU A 7 48.59 9.18 5.90
N ASN A 8 49.14 10.11 5.10
CA ASN A 8 48.43 11.33 4.71
C ASN A 8 47.09 10.97 4.05
N PRO A 9 45.99 11.66 4.42
CA PRO A 9 44.69 11.38 3.84
C PRO A 9 44.70 11.65 2.34
N PHE A 10 44.30 10.63 1.57
CA PHE A 10 44.20 10.78 0.12
C PHE A 10 43.06 11.71 -0.26
N VAL A 11 43.34 12.69 -1.13
CA VAL A 11 42.35 13.55 -1.79
C VAL A 11 42.75 13.78 -3.24
N ALA A 12 41.77 13.70 -4.13
CA ALA A 12 42.00 13.92 -5.55
C ALA A 12 42.36 15.38 -5.86
N ILE A 13 43.41 15.56 -6.66
CA ILE A 13 43.96 16.87 -7.04
C ILE A 13 42.90 17.75 -7.73
N HIS A 14 42.08 17.17 -8.60
CA HIS A 14 41.02 17.91 -9.29
C HIS A 14 39.92 18.40 -8.33
N LEU A 15 39.64 17.65 -7.26
CA LEU A 15 38.66 18.03 -6.25
C LEU A 15 39.17 19.23 -5.44
N VAL A 16 40.45 19.18 -5.00
CA VAL A 16 41.10 20.29 -4.31
C VAL A 16 41.10 21.56 -5.17
N ARG A 17 41.52 21.46 -6.43
CA ARG A 17 41.54 22.61 -7.36
C ARG A 17 40.16 23.25 -7.54
N LYS A 18 39.09 22.45 -7.59
CA LYS A 18 37.71 22.98 -7.66
C LYS A 18 37.34 23.71 -6.37
N LEU A 19 37.62 23.11 -5.22
CA LEU A 19 37.34 23.71 -3.90
C LEU A 19 38.10 25.01 -3.68
N GLU A 20 39.37 25.07 -4.05
CA GLU A 20 40.16 26.31 -3.96
C GLU A 20 39.57 27.43 -4.80
N LYS A 21 39.07 27.13 -6.01
CA LYS A 21 38.38 28.10 -6.86
C LYS A 21 37.10 28.61 -6.21
N LEU A 22 36.31 27.72 -5.59
CA LEU A 22 35.09 28.10 -4.88
C LEU A 22 35.37 28.92 -3.63
N ASN A 23 36.44 28.60 -2.91
CA ASN A 23 36.81 29.32 -1.70
C ASN A 23 37.16 30.79 -1.97
N ARG A 24 37.62 31.12 -3.18
CA ARG A 24 37.88 32.50 -3.62
C ARG A 24 36.60 33.28 -3.96
N LYS A 25 35.48 32.61 -4.22
CA LYS A 25 34.20 33.26 -4.54
C LYS A 25 33.52 33.85 -3.31
N THR A 26 32.51 34.69 -3.53
CA THR A 26 31.72 35.28 -2.44
C THR A 26 30.89 34.21 -1.71
N LYS A 27 30.57 34.46 -0.43
CA LYS A 27 29.89 33.47 0.43
C LYS A 27 28.54 32.99 -0.14
N THR A 28 27.82 33.88 -0.82
CA THR A 28 26.52 33.61 -1.46
C THR A 28 26.62 32.68 -2.67
N GLU A 29 27.77 32.67 -3.36
CA GLU A 29 28.00 31.79 -4.52
C GLU A 29 28.44 30.38 -4.10
N LYS A 30 29.15 30.27 -2.97
CA LYS A 30 29.63 28.98 -2.44
C LYS A 30 28.50 28.01 -2.13
N GLU A 31 27.40 28.51 -1.59
CA GLU A 31 26.26 27.69 -1.18
C GLU A 31 25.43 27.18 -2.38
N LYS A 32 25.50 27.89 -3.51
CA LYS A 32 24.74 27.56 -4.71
C LYS A 32 25.46 26.56 -5.63
N GLU A 33 26.79 26.51 -5.56
CA GLU A 33 27.57 25.67 -6.48
C GLU A 33 27.70 24.23 -5.98
N ILE A 34 27.15 23.31 -6.77
CA ILE A 34 27.23 21.87 -6.55
C ILE A 34 28.48 21.34 -7.28
N ILE A 35 29.39 20.70 -6.54
CA ILE A 35 30.58 20.08 -7.14
C ILE A 35 30.31 18.62 -7.47
N LEU A 36 30.33 18.28 -8.76
CA LEU A 36 30.31 16.90 -9.22
C LEU A 36 31.67 16.23 -9.00
N THR A 37 31.65 15.04 -8.36
CA THR A 37 32.84 14.24 -8.09
C THR A 37 32.61 12.74 -8.33
N TRP A 38 33.55 12.13 -9.05
CA TRP A 38 33.68 10.68 -9.17
C TRP A 38 34.64 10.08 -8.14
N SER A 39 35.40 10.93 -7.42
CA SER A 39 36.44 10.47 -6.51
C SER A 39 35.87 10.04 -5.15
N ARG A 40 35.28 8.84 -5.11
CA ARG A 40 34.76 8.23 -3.87
C ARG A 40 35.85 7.88 -2.85
N ALA A 41 37.09 7.73 -3.29
CA ALA A 41 38.23 7.39 -2.43
C ALA A 41 38.76 8.58 -1.60
N SER A 42 38.40 9.81 -1.98
CA SER A 42 38.86 11.03 -1.32
C SER A 42 38.32 11.14 0.10
N THR A 43 39.19 11.60 1.00
CA THR A 43 38.89 11.85 2.41
C THR A 43 38.34 13.26 2.57
N ILE A 44 37.36 13.44 3.45
CA ILE A 44 36.79 14.75 3.74
C ILE A 44 37.78 15.54 4.61
N ILE A 45 38.27 16.65 4.06
CA ILE A 45 39.19 17.60 4.71
C ILE A 45 38.38 18.82 5.19
N PRO A 46 38.82 19.53 6.26
CA PRO A 46 38.17 20.75 6.74
C PRO A 46 37.80 21.79 5.68
N ILE A 47 38.61 21.94 4.62
CA ILE A 47 38.33 22.88 3.51
C ILE A 47 37.04 22.58 2.73
N MET A 48 36.49 21.37 2.87
CA MET A 48 35.28 20.92 2.19
C MET A 48 34.00 21.25 2.97
N VAL A 49 34.12 21.64 4.25
CA VAL A 49 32.96 21.91 5.10
C VAL A 49 32.19 23.11 4.54
N GLY A 50 30.86 23.01 4.54
CA GLY A 50 29.98 24.04 4.01
C GLY A 50 29.78 24.01 2.49
N HIS A 51 30.33 23.01 1.80
CA HIS A 51 30.12 22.81 0.36
C HIS A 51 29.18 21.63 0.10
N THR A 52 28.44 21.70 -1.00
CA THR A 52 27.60 20.60 -1.48
C THR A 52 28.35 19.81 -2.55
N LEU A 53 28.63 18.54 -2.26
CA LEU A 53 29.33 17.63 -3.16
C LEU A 53 28.34 16.60 -3.72
N ALA A 54 28.25 16.52 -5.04
CA ALA A 54 27.48 15.52 -5.74
C ALA A 54 28.37 14.30 -6.05
N ILE A 55 28.20 13.23 -5.27
CA ILE A 55 29.06 12.05 -5.27
C ILE A 55 28.49 10.99 -6.20
N HIS A 56 29.30 10.51 -7.15
CA HIS A 56 28.89 9.46 -8.07
C HIS A 56 28.67 8.12 -7.38
N ASN A 57 27.53 7.49 -7.63
CA ASN A 57 27.14 6.21 -7.05
C ASN A 57 27.18 5.02 -8.05
N GLY A 58 27.70 5.25 -9.27
CA GLY A 58 27.71 4.25 -10.34
C GLY A 58 26.59 4.43 -11.37
N LYS A 59 25.53 5.16 -11.03
CA LYS A 59 24.40 5.50 -11.92
C LYS A 59 24.18 7.01 -11.98
N GLU A 60 24.05 7.62 -10.81
CA GLU A 60 23.76 9.04 -10.65
C GLU A 60 24.69 9.69 -9.63
N HIS A 61 24.61 11.02 -9.50
CA HIS A 61 25.34 11.77 -8.49
C HIS A 61 24.39 12.21 -7.37
N ILE A 62 24.71 11.82 -6.14
CA ILE A 62 23.90 12.15 -4.96
C ILE A 62 24.46 13.44 -4.34
N PRO A 63 23.70 14.55 -4.28
CA PRO A 63 24.13 15.79 -3.67
C PRO A 63 24.12 15.67 -2.14
N ILE A 64 25.29 15.89 -1.52
CA ILE A 64 25.47 15.78 -0.07
C ILE A 64 26.12 17.05 0.44
N TYR A 65 25.48 17.66 1.44
CA TYR A 65 26.02 18.81 2.15
C TYR A 65 27.02 18.35 3.21
N ILE A 66 28.26 18.85 3.15
CA ILE A 66 29.35 18.41 4.01
C ILE A 66 29.35 19.17 5.34
N THR A 67 29.21 18.43 6.44
CA THR A 67 29.28 18.95 7.80
C THR A 67 30.58 18.55 8.51
N MET A 68 30.93 19.25 9.60
CA MET A 68 32.15 18.99 10.37
C MET A 68 32.22 17.54 10.91
N ARG A 69 31.08 16.92 11.21
CA ARG A 69 31.01 15.54 11.73
C ARG A 69 31.45 14.48 10.71
N MET A 70 31.55 14.87 9.44
CA MET A 70 31.94 13.98 8.33
C MET A 70 33.45 14.00 8.06
N LEU A 71 34.23 14.82 8.79
CA LEU A 71 35.70 14.85 8.71
C LEU A 71 36.30 13.46 8.95
N GLY A 72 37.31 13.11 8.15
CA GLY A 72 38.02 11.82 8.26
C GLY A 72 37.29 10.63 7.62
N TYR A 73 36.03 10.77 7.24
CA TYR A 73 35.34 9.79 6.41
C TYR A 73 35.70 9.96 4.93
N LYS A 74 35.44 8.91 4.14
CA LYS A 74 35.58 8.97 2.68
C LYS A 74 34.26 9.37 2.06
N LEU A 75 34.32 10.06 0.93
CA LEU A 75 33.13 10.45 0.16
C LEU A 75 32.27 9.24 -0.23
N GLY A 76 32.89 8.09 -0.53
CA GLY A 76 32.18 6.87 -0.89
C GLY A 76 31.28 6.28 0.20
N GLU A 77 31.53 6.57 1.48
CA GLU A 77 30.72 6.07 2.61
C GLU A 77 29.30 6.67 2.60
N PHE A 78 29.14 7.84 2.00
CA PHE A 78 27.87 8.58 1.96
C PHE A 78 27.07 8.31 0.68
N ALA A 79 27.62 7.54 -0.27
CA ALA A 79 26.97 7.20 -1.55
C ALA A 79 26.88 5.66 -1.70
N PRO A 80 25.74 5.05 -1.33
CA PRO A 80 25.56 3.58 -1.29
C PRO A 80 25.32 2.99 -2.68
N THR A 81 26.20 2.12 -3.18
CA THR A 81 26.19 1.67 -4.59
C THR A 81 25.22 0.55 -4.93
N ARG A 82 24.77 -0.21 -3.95
CA ARG A 82 23.84 -1.31 -4.15
C ARG A 82 22.51 -0.93 -3.53
N ASN A 83 21.45 -1.03 -4.32
CA ASN A 83 20.10 -1.00 -3.78
C ASN A 83 19.90 -2.34 -3.06
N TYR A 84 19.98 -2.32 -1.74
CA TYR A 84 19.60 -3.47 -0.94
C TYR A 84 18.07 -3.57 -0.97
N GLN A 85 17.55 -4.50 -1.77
CA GLN A 85 16.16 -4.89 -1.65
C GLN A 85 16.06 -5.87 -0.49
N GLU A 86 15.36 -5.45 0.56
CA GLU A 86 14.98 -6.37 1.61
C GLU A 86 14.04 -7.41 1.03
N TYR A 87 14.39 -8.69 1.19
CA TYR A 87 13.47 -9.77 0.89
C TYR A 87 12.39 -9.75 1.98
N GLU A 88 11.25 -9.15 1.68
CA GLU A 88 10.06 -9.31 2.51
C GLU A 88 9.76 -10.81 2.59
N LYS A 89 10.01 -11.39 3.77
CA LYS A 89 9.51 -12.73 4.07
C LYS A 89 8.00 -12.62 4.07
N THR A 90 7.36 -13.00 2.97
CA THR A 90 5.91 -13.18 2.93
C THR A 90 5.57 -14.31 3.89
N ASP A 91 5.33 -13.98 5.16
CA ASP A 91 4.62 -14.84 6.08
C ASP A 91 3.27 -15.14 5.42
N ASP A 92 3.11 -16.36 4.91
CA ASP A 92 1.90 -16.93 4.29
C ASP A 92 0.68 -17.02 5.26
N LYS A 93 0.60 -16.11 6.24
CA LYS A 93 -0.57 -15.94 7.11
C LYS A 93 -1.70 -15.22 6.40
N SER A 94 -1.41 -14.41 5.38
CA SER A 94 -2.43 -13.66 4.63
C SER A 94 -3.19 -14.53 3.62
N SER A 95 -2.51 -15.50 3.00
CA SER A 95 -3.11 -16.53 2.12
C SER A 95 -4.01 -17.48 2.93
N ARG A 96 -3.53 -17.98 4.07
CA ARG A 96 -4.31 -18.85 4.98
C ARG A 96 -5.62 -18.22 5.50
N LYS A 97 -5.64 -16.91 5.77
CA LYS A 97 -6.86 -16.22 6.22
C LYS A 97 -7.92 -16.07 5.13
N LYS A 98 -7.52 -15.96 3.85
CA LYS A 98 -8.45 -15.91 2.72
C LYS A 98 -9.08 -17.28 2.47
N ASP A 99 -8.27 -18.34 2.58
CA ASP A 99 -8.74 -19.71 2.43
C ASP A 99 -9.74 -20.10 3.52
N ASP A 100 -9.48 -19.78 4.79
CA ASP A 100 -10.38 -20.09 5.91
C ASP A 100 -11.72 -19.33 5.81
N LYS A 101 -11.71 -18.05 5.41
CA LYS A 101 -12.96 -17.30 5.13
C LYS A 101 -13.76 -17.90 3.97
N SER A 102 -13.08 -18.36 2.91
CA SER A 102 -13.75 -18.95 1.74
C SER A 102 -14.39 -20.30 2.06
N ARG A 103 -13.77 -21.11 2.93
CA ARG A 103 -14.31 -22.38 3.43
C ARG A 103 -15.55 -22.14 4.29
N ARG A 104 -15.46 -21.27 5.30
CA ARG A 104 -16.61 -20.93 6.16
C ARG A 104 -17.83 -20.42 5.37
N LYS A 105 -17.62 -19.57 4.36
CA LYS A 105 -18.71 -19.06 3.50
C LYS A 105 -19.39 -20.15 2.67
N LYS A 106 -18.65 -21.18 2.25
CA LYS A 106 -19.24 -22.34 1.52
C LYS A 106 -20.05 -23.23 2.45
N ASP A 107 -19.58 -23.42 3.68
CA ASP A 107 -20.25 -24.25 4.68
C ASP A 107 -21.56 -23.61 5.20
N ASP A 108 -21.56 -22.29 5.43
CA ASP A 108 -22.79 -21.58 5.84
C ASP A 108 -23.86 -21.60 4.73
N LYS A 109 -23.43 -21.49 3.47
CA LYS A 109 -24.34 -21.51 2.31
C LYS A 109 -24.92 -22.90 2.03
N SER A 110 -24.19 -23.97 2.33
CA SER A 110 -24.68 -25.34 2.15
C SER A 110 -25.69 -25.72 3.24
N ARG A 111 -25.46 -25.32 4.50
CA ARG A 111 -26.41 -25.48 5.62
C ARG A 111 -27.72 -24.74 5.37
N GLY A 112 -27.67 -23.45 5.04
CA GLY A 112 -28.88 -22.66 4.78
C GLY A 112 -29.76 -23.22 3.65
N LYS A 113 -29.14 -23.79 2.60
CA LYS A 113 -29.88 -24.46 1.51
C LYS A 113 -30.56 -25.76 1.93
N GLN A 114 -29.98 -26.50 2.89
CA GLN A 114 -30.61 -27.72 3.42
C GLN A 114 -31.79 -27.35 4.32
N ASP A 115 -31.64 -26.30 5.14
CA ASP A 115 -32.69 -25.82 6.06
C ASP A 115 -33.92 -25.28 5.32
N GLU A 116 -33.73 -24.48 4.25
CA GLU A 116 -34.84 -24.00 3.41
C GLU A 116 -35.57 -25.14 2.70
N LYS A 117 -34.84 -26.15 2.23
CA LYS A 117 -35.45 -27.34 1.60
C LYS A 117 -36.26 -28.17 2.59
N PHE A 118 -35.81 -28.27 3.83
CA PHE A 118 -36.55 -28.96 4.89
C PHE A 118 -37.81 -28.19 5.29
N ARG A 119 -37.70 -26.87 5.48
CA ARG A 119 -38.82 -26.00 5.84
C ARG A 119 -39.90 -25.96 4.75
N GLY A 120 -39.49 -25.80 3.50
CA GLY A 120 -40.41 -25.81 2.35
C GLY A 120 -41.10 -27.17 2.14
N LYS A 121 -40.48 -28.29 2.54
CA LYS A 121 -41.14 -29.60 2.55
C LYS A 121 -42.20 -29.71 3.65
N GLN A 122 -41.95 -29.16 4.85
CA GLN A 122 -42.94 -29.15 5.94
C GLN A 122 -44.15 -28.28 5.62
N GLU A 123 -43.94 -27.09 5.05
CA GLU A 123 -45.04 -26.18 4.68
C GLU A 123 -45.94 -26.79 3.60
N LYS A 124 -45.37 -27.50 2.61
CA LYS A 124 -46.14 -28.23 1.59
C LYS A 124 -46.93 -29.41 2.14
N PHE A 125 -46.47 -30.04 3.23
CA PHE A 125 -47.22 -31.09 3.91
C PHE A 125 -48.39 -30.52 4.73
N ARG A 126 -48.21 -29.36 5.39
CA ARG A 126 -49.26 -28.66 6.13
C ARG A 126 -50.36 -28.12 5.21
N GLY A 127 -50.01 -27.40 4.14
CA GLY A 127 -51.01 -26.83 3.22
C GLY A 127 -51.91 -27.88 2.55
N LYS A 128 -51.38 -29.08 2.26
CA LYS A 128 -52.17 -30.20 1.72
C LYS A 128 -53.21 -30.77 2.69
N GLN A 129 -53.02 -30.62 4.01
CA GLN A 129 -54.02 -31.01 5.00
C GLN A 129 -55.11 -29.95 5.13
N ASP A 130 -54.74 -28.67 5.05
CA ASP A 130 -55.65 -27.53 5.18
C ASP A 130 -56.61 -27.39 3.99
N ASP A 131 -56.12 -27.59 2.75
CA ASP A 131 -56.95 -27.54 1.54
C ASP A 131 -58.03 -28.64 1.53
N LYS A 132 -57.71 -29.83 2.06
CA LYS A 132 -58.68 -30.94 2.19
C LYS A 132 -59.77 -30.64 3.22
N PHE A 133 -59.48 -29.84 4.24
CA PHE A 133 -60.45 -29.43 5.24
C PHE A 133 -61.35 -28.29 4.74
N ARG A 134 -60.78 -27.32 4.02
CA ARG A 134 -61.48 -26.13 3.50
C ARG A 134 -62.46 -26.45 2.37
N GLY A 135 -62.08 -27.32 1.43
CA GLY A 135 -62.95 -27.74 0.33
C GLY A 135 -64.22 -28.48 0.76
N LYS A 136 -64.22 -29.07 1.97
CA LYS A 136 -65.43 -29.67 2.56
C LYS A 136 -66.39 -28.62 3.14
N GLN A 137 -65.90 -27.47 3.61
CA GLN A 137 -66.74 -26.43 4.22
C GLN A 137 -67.37 -25.48 3.20
N GLU A 138 -66.70 -25.19 2.08
CA GLU A 138 -67.21 -24.24 1.07
C GLU A 138 -68.40 -24.80 0.28
N LYS A 139 -68.53 -26.13 0.15
CA LYS A 139 -69.75 -26.76 -0.40
C LYS A 139 -71.02 -26.51 0.44
N PHE A 140 -70.89 -26.05 1.68
CA PHE A 140 -72.04 -25.67 2.51
C PHE A 140 -72.45 -24.18 2.39
N ARG A 141 -71.64 -23.29 1.79
CA ARG A 141 -71.83 -21.82 1.87
C ARG A 141 -72.26 -21.10 0.57
N GLY A 142 -72.07 -21.67 -0.62
CA GLY A 142 -72.26 -21.00 -1.92
C GLY A 142 -73.70 -20.70 -2.37
N LYS A 143 -74.66 -20.49 -1.47
CA LYS A 143 -76.07 -20.24 -1.83
C LYS A 143 -76.58 -18.83 -1.51
N LYS A 144 -75.71 -17.91 -1.09
CA LYS A 144 -76.09 -16.55 -0.70
C LYS A 144 -75.10 -15.51 -1.25
N ASP A 145 -75.64 -14.49 -1.90
CA ASP A 145 -75.10 -13.11 -1.97
C ASP A 145 -74.34 -12.67 -3.24
N ASP A 146 -75.08 -12.49 -4.35
CA ASP A 146 -74.78 -11.50 -5.40
C ASP A 146 -75.60 -10.23 -5.13
N LYS A 147 -75.00 -9.17 -4.57
CA LYS A 147 -75.52 -7.78 -4.66
C LYS A 147 -74.48 -6.76 -4.17
N SER A 148 -74.40 -5.64 -4.91
CA SER A 148 -73.67 -4.37 -4.66
C SER A 148 -72.22 -4.30 -5.24
N ARG A 149 -71.98 -3.65 -6.39
CA ARG A 149 -71.81 -2.18 -6.68
C ARG A 149 -70.55 -1.62 -5.98
N GLY A 150 -69.60 -0.87 -6.58
CA GLY A 150 -69.43 -0.28 -7.90
C GLY A 150 -68.90 1.16 -7.82
N LYS A 151 -67.73 1.42 -8.47
CA LYS A 151 -67.34 2.61 -9.28
C LYS A 151 -66.58 3.84 -8.71
N LYS A 152 -65.54 4.20 -9.51
CA LYS A 152 -64.94 5.52 -9.90
C LYS A 152 -63.70 6.01 -9.12
N ASP A 153 -62.50 6.08 -9.72
CA ASP A 153 -61.96 6.97 -10.81
C ASP A 153 -61.79 8.42 -10.30
N ASP A 154 -60.76 9.24 -10.54
CA ASP A 154 -59.77 9.33 -11.62
C ASP A 154 -58.74 10.47 -11.33
N LYS A 155 -57.61 10.48 -12.05
CA LYS A 155 -56.76 11.65 -12.46
C LYS A 155 -55.97 12.47 -11.41
N SER A 156 -54.81 13.09 -11.69
CA SER A 156 -53.77 13.01 -12.73
C SER A 156 -52.70 14.08 -12.45
N ARG A 157 -51.42 13.80 -12.73
CA ARG A 157 -50.35 14.74 -13.22
C ARG A 157 -49.94 15.95 -12.36
N ARG A 158 -48.68 15.94 -11.88
CA ARG A 158 -47.52 16.58 -12.52
C ARG A 158 -46.23 16.11 -11.87
#